data_AF-A0A673HXT4-F1
#
_entry.id   AF-A0A673HXT4-F1
#
_cell.length_a   1.000
_cell.length_b   1.000
_cell.length_c   1.000
_cell.angle_alpha   90.00
_cell.angle_beta   90.00
_cell.angle_gamma   90.00
#
_symmetry.space_group_name_H-M   'P 1'
#
loop_
_entity.id
_entity.type
_entity.pdbx_description
1 polymer ?
#
loop_
_entity_poly.entity_id
_entity_poly.type
_entity_poly.pdbx_seq_one_letter_code
_entity_poly.pdbx_strand_id
1 'polypeptide(L)'
;VMIVALVIAIPLLVQTSVVSAHYEMMGTCRMICDPYNPKPSAKALEMMQDLSAIPPSFTQGTRGEPGRPGKPGPRGPPGPRGPPGDSGRPGFTGITSGTARTETGDVGPALGNINIAFYVGLKNPHEGYEVLRFDDVVTNVGNHYDPTTGKFTCQVSGIYYFTYHVLMRGGDGTSMWADLCKNGQVRASAIAQDADQNYDYASNSVVLHLDSGDEIYVKLDGGKAHGGNNNKYSTFSGFILYPD
;
A
#
# COMPACT_ATOMS: atom_id res chain seq x y z
N VAL A 1 -6.60 57.01 15.70
CA VAL A 1 -7.93 56.44 15.36
C VAL A 1 -7.81 55.11 14.60
N MET A 2 -6.99 55.02 13.54
CA MET A 2 -6.81 53.76 12.77
C MET A 2 -6.20 52.58 13.56
N ILE A 3 -5.26 52.83 14.46
CA ILE A 3 -4.60 51.75 15.22
C ILE A 3 -5.56 51.07 16.20
N VAL A 4 -6.46 51.84 16.83
CA VAL A 4 -7.48 51.30 17.76
C VAL A 4 -8.53 50.48 17.01
N ALA A 5 -8.88 50.88 15.78
CA ALA A 5 -9.81 50.12 14.94
C ALA A 5 -9.25 48.73 14.54
N LEU A 6 -7.95 48.64 14.26
CA LEU A 6 -7.28 47.38 13.92
C LEU A 6 -7.21 46.41 15.11
N VAL A 7 -6.97 46.91 16.33
CA VAL A 7 -6.88 46.07 17.54
C VAL A 7 -8.23 45.48 17.94
N ILE A 8 -9.35 46.12 17.58
CA ILE A 8 -10.71 45.61 17.83
C ILE A 8 -11.19 44.69 16.68
N ALA A 9 -10.82 45.00 15.43
CA ALA A 9 -11.27 44.22 14.27
C ALA A 9 -10.63 42.83 14.18
N ILE A 10 -9.37 42.67 14.58
CA ILE A 10 -8.64 41.41 14.47
C ILE A 10 -9.24 40.30 15.37
N PRO A 11 -9.53 40.54 16.66
CA PRO A 11 -10.19 39.53 17.50
C PRO A 11 -11.60 39.14 17.02
N LEU A 12 -12.36 40.08 16.45
CA LEU A 12 -13.70 39.83 15.91
C LEU A 12 -13.67 38.94 14.65
N LEU A 13 -12.67 39.10 13.79
CA LEU A 13 -12.46 38.24 12.62
C LEU A 13 -11.98 36.82 12.99
N VAL A 14 -11.25 36.68 14.10
CA VAL A 14 -10.80 35.38 14.60
C VAL A 14 -11.94 34.62 15.30
N GLN A 15 -12.91 35.32 15.89
CA GLN A 15 -14.09 34.68 16.50
C GLN A 15 -15.17 34.23 15.49
N THR A 16 -15.18 34.77 14.27
CA THR A 16 -16.16 34.39 13.23
C THR A 16 -15.73 33.19 12.39
N SER A 17 -14.50 32.70 12.55
CA SER A 17 -13.98 31.53 11.84
C SER A 17 -14.02 30.26 12.70
N VAL A 18 -15.14 30.02 13.38
CA VAL A 18 -15.46 28.66 13.84
C VAL A 18 -16.05 27.92 12.64
N VAL A 19 -15.18 27.40 11.78
CA VAL A 19 -15.58 26.44 10.76
C VAL A 19 -15.98 25.17 11.50
N SER A 20 -17.29 24.91 11.52
CA SER A 20 -17.87 23.66 12.00
C SER A 20 -17.30 22.51 11.16
N ALA A 21 -16.27 21.84 11.69
CA ALA A 21 -15.80 20.58 11.14
C ALA A 21 -16.87 19.53 11.47
N HIS A 22 -17.81 19.34 10.54
CA HIS A 22 -18.77 18.25 10.60
C HIS A 22 -18.00 16.94 10.31
N TYR A 23 -17.55 16.27 11.37
CA TYR A 23 -17.01 14.91 11.27
C TYR A 23 -18.20 13.95 11.12
N GLU A 24 -18.53 13.56 9.89
CA GLU A 24 -19.31 12.35 9.67
C GLU A 24 -18.39 11.14 9.90
N MET A 25 -18.56 10.47 11.03
CA MET A 25 -17.95 9.17 11.26
C MET A 25 -18.57 8.17 10.27
N MET A 26 -17.89 7.92 9.15
CA MET A 26 -18.24 6.83 8.25
C MET A 26 -18.01 5.48 8.94
N GLY A 27 -19.09 4.94 9.51
CA GLY A 27 -19.32 3.51 9.70
C GLY A 27 -18.59 2.85 10.86
N THR A 28 -19.33 2.09 11.66
CA THR A 28 -18.72 1.09 12.54
C THR A 28 -18.34 -0.12 11.70
N CYS A 29 -17.06 -0.50 11.69
CA CYS A 29 -16.62 -1.76 11.10
C CYS A 29 -17.20 -2.90 11.94
N ARG A 30 -18.18 -3.64 11.43
CA ARG A 30 -18.69 -4.86 12.07
C ARG A 30 -18.11 -6.07 11.36
N MET A 31 -17.39 -6.89 12.11
CA MET A 31 -17.04 -8.25 11.71
C MET A 31 -18.33 -9.05 11.50
N ILE A 32 -18.61 -9.43 10.25
CA ILE A 32 -19.62 -10.45 9.93
C ILE A 32 -18.90 -11.79 9.96
N CYS A 33 -18.91 -12.45 11.11
CA CYS A 33 -18.59 -13.87 11.20
C CYS A 33 -19.83 -14.62 11.69
N ASP A 34 -20.41 -15.45 10.82
CA ASP A 34 -21.26 -16.59 11.16
C ASP A 34 -21.16 -17.60 10.00
N PRO A 35 -20.99 -18.93 10.20
CA PRO A 35 -22.04 -19.78 10.76
C PRO A 35 -21.50 -21.04 11.47
N TYR A 36 -20.86 -20.92 12.63
CA TYR A 36 -20.66 -22.06 13.54
C TYR A 36 -21.14 -21.70 14.93
N ASN A 37 -22.46 -21.64 15.00
CA ASN A 37 -23.25 -21.56 16.20
C ASN A 37 -23.28 -22.93 16.91
N PRO A 38 -22.78 -23.02 18.15
CA PRO A 38 -23.44 -23.84 19.15
C PRO A 38 -23.88 -22.90 20.29
N LYS A 39 -25.14 -22.52 20.33
CA LYS A 39 -25.74 -21.96 21.55
C LYS A 39 -25.90 -23.10 22.57
N PRO A 40 -25.43 -22.93 23.81
CA PRO A 40 -26.13 -23.48 24.96
C PRO A 40 -27.05 -22.40 25.52
N SER A 41 -28.33 -22.74 25.66
CA SER A 41 -29.34 -21.92 26.32
C SER A 41 -29.03 -21.69 27.80
N ALA A 42 -29.53 -20.58 28.33
CA ALA A 42 -29.50 -20.19 29.74
C ALA A 42 -30.05 -21.30 30.67
N LYS A 43 -29.16 -22.20 31.12
CA LYS A 43 -29.32 -23.14 32.25
C LYS A 43 -27.99 -23.83 32.65
N ALA A 44 -26.85 -23.29 32.20
CA ALA A 44 -25.52 -23.85 32.46
C ALA A 44 -24.69 -23.06 33.49
N LEU A 45 -25.33 -22.12 34.19
CA LEU A 45 -24.88 -21.60 35.46
C LEU A 45 -25.90 -22.09 36.49
N GLU A 46 -25.43 -22.68 37.58
CA GLU A 46 -26.22 -23.21 38.71
C GLU A 46 -26.92 -24.56 38.47
N MET A 47 -26.16 -25.66 38.62
CA MET A 47 -26.43 -26.72 39.60
C MET A 47 -25.40 -27.86 39.43
N MET A 48 -24.83 -28.30 40.55
CA MET A 48 -24.00 -29.50 40.73
C MET A 48 -22.53 -29.40 40.27
N GLN A 49 -21.74 -28.58 40.95
CA GLN A 49 -20.77 -29.13 41.89
C GLN A 49 -21.38 -30.17 42.85
N ASP A 50 -20.67 -31.29 42.94
CA ASP A 50 -20.44 -32.13 44.13
C ASP A 50 -21.12 -33.52 44.21
N LEU A 51 -20.34 -34.47 44.77
CA LEU A 51 -20.62 -35.86 45.18
C LEU A 51 -20.31 -37.04 44.22
N SER A 52 -19.06 -37.52 44.33
CA SER A 52 -18.63 -38.90 44.69
C SER A 52 -19.39 -40.18 44.25
N ALA A 53 -18.57 -41.15 43.80
CA ALA A 53 -18.61 -42.62 44.02
C ALA A 53 -19.13 -43.61 42.93
N ILE A 54 -18.17 -44.42 42.41
CA ILE A 54 -18.15 -45.89 42.06
C ILE A 54 -19.26 -46.49 41.14
N PRO A 55 -18.93 -47.27 40.07
CA PRO A 55 -19.87 -47.75 39.06
C PRO A 55 -20.48 -49.14 39.34
N PRO A 56 -21.56 -49.52 38.61
CA PRO A 56 -21.54 -50.85 38.00
C PRO A 56 -22.08 -50.91 36.55
N SER A 57 -21.75 -52.01 35.91
CA SER A 57 -21.85 -52.35 34.49
C SER A 57 -23.28 -52.48 33.95
N PHE A 58 -23.53 -51.92 32.77
CA PHE A 58 -24.58 -52.38 31.84
C PHE A 58 -23.97 -52.56 30.44
N THR A 59 -24.08 -53.77 29.92
CA THR A 59 -23.64 -54.18 28.59
C THR A 59 -24.52 -53.52 27.52
N GLN A 60 -24.01 -52.49 26.85
CA GLN A 60 -24.63 -51.93 25.66
C GLN A 60 -24.16 -52.72 24.43
N GLY A 61 -25.09 -53.44 23.77
CA GLY A 61 -24.81 -54.14 22.52
C GLY A 61 -24.32 -53.15 21.44
N THR A 62 -23.28 -53.54 20.70
CA THR A 62 -22.66 -52.69 19.68
C THR A 62 -23.66 -52.32 18.58
N ARG A 63 -23.83 -51.01 18.34
CA ARG A 63 -24.62 -50.48 17.22
C ARG A 63 -24.06 -51.05 15.92
N GLY A 64 -24.92 -51.64 15.08
CA GLY A 64 -24.52 -52.16 13.77
C GLY A 64 -23.86 -51.07 12.91
N GLU A 65 -22.82 -51.46 12.16
CA GLU A 65 -22.06 -50.56 11.29
C GLU A 65 -22.98 -49.83 10.29
N PRO A 66 -22.81 -48.51 10.11
CA PRO A 66 -23.53 -47.77 9.08
C PRO A 66 -23.33 -48.39 7.69
N GLY A 67 -24.43 -48.47 6.93
CA GLY A 67 -24.39 -48.94 5.54
C GLY A 67 -23.42 -48.12 4.69
N ARG A 68 -22.73 -48.76 3.76
CA ARG A 68 -21.73 -48.08 2.92
C ARG A 68 -22.39 -46.96 2.09
N PRO A 69 -21.75 -45.78 1.99
CA PRO A 69 -22.25 -44.71 1.12
C PRO A 69 -22.46 -45.19 -0.31
N GLY A 70 -23.54 -44.68 -0.94
CA GLY A 70 -23.82 -44.94 -2.34
C GLY A 70 -22.69 -44.44 -3.25
N LYS A 71 -22.50 -45.08 -4.40
CA LYS A 71 -21.46 -44.66 -5.35
C LYS A 71 -21.77 -43.25 -5.88
N PRO A 72 -20.77 -42.37 -6.01
CA PRO A 72 -20.95 -41.06 -6.62
C PRO A 72 -21.58 -41.17 -8.02
N GLY A 73 -22.46 -40.22 -8.35
CA GLY A 73 -23.05 -40.14 -9.69
C GLY A 73 -22.00 -39.85 -10.76
N PRO A 74 -22.30 -40.17 -12.03
CA PRO A 74 -21.40 -39.87 -13.14
C PRO A 74 -21.17 -38.36 -13.26
N ARG A 75 -19.93 -37.97 -13.61
CA ARG A 75 -19.58 -36.58 -13.88
C ARG A 75 -20.38 -36.08 -15.08
N GLY A 76 -20.96 -34.88 -14.96
CA GLY A 76 -21.66 -34.23 -16.06
C GLY A 76 -20.75 -33.96 -17.27
N PRO A 77 -21.32 -33.78 -18.46
CA PRO A 77 -20.54 -33.50 -19.66
C PRO A 77 -19.74 -32.18 -19.52
N PRO A 78 -18.56 -32.06 -20.16
CA PRO A 78 -17.83 -30.80 -20.22
C PRO A 78 -18.70 -29.67 -20.79
N GLY A 79 -18.57 -28.48 -20.22
CA GLY A 79 -19.25 -27.29 -20.75
C GLY A 79 -18.76 -26.93 -22.16
N PRO A 80 -19.55 -26.18 -22.94
CA PRO A 80 -19.14 -25.71 -24.26
C PRO A 80 -17.90 -24.81 -24.15
N ARG A 81 -17.06 -24.84 -25.19
CA ARG A 81 -15.89 -23.96 -25.30
C ARG A 81 -16.36 -22.51 -25.34
N GLY A 82 -15.70 -21.65 -24.56
CA GLY A 82 -15.95 -20.20 -24.59
C GLY A 82 -15.64 -19.59 -25.97
N PRO A 83 -16.21 -18.41 -26.29
CA PRO A 83 -15.93 -17.73 -27.54
C PRO A 83 -14.44 -17.38 -27.68
N PRO A 84 -13.91 -17.31 -28.91
CA PRO A 84 -12.56 -16.80 -29.16
C PRO A 84 -12.38 -15.39 -28.57
N GLY A 85 -11.22 -15.11 -27.97
CA GLY A 85 -10.90 -13.77 -27.48
C GLY A 85 -10.73 -12.77 -28.62
N ASP A 86 -10.95 -11.50 -28.32
CA ASP A 86 -10.79 -10.40 -29.29
C ASP A 86 -9.34 -10.32 -29.80
N SER A 87 -9.19 -9.90 -31.05
CA SER A 87 -7.88 -9.72 -31.68
C SER A 87 -7.10 -8.60 -30.99
N GLY A 88 -5.82 -8.84 -30.69
CA GLY A 88 -4.94 -7.86 -30.07
C GLY A 88 -4.77 -6.60 -30.93
N ARG A 89 -4.64 -5.43 -30.27
CA ARG A 89 -4.38 -4.16 -30.97
C ARG A 89 -3.03 -4.20 -31.71
N PRO A 90 -2.93 -3.60 -32.92
CA PRO A 90 -1.67 -3.49 -33.64
C PRO A 90 -0.60 -2.76 -32.80
N GLY A 91 0.64 -3.25 -32.84
CA GLY A 91 1.77 -2.67 -32.14
C GLY A 91 2.13 -1.28 -32.67
N PHE A 92 2.53 -0.39 -31.76
CA PHE A 92 2.94 0.97 -32.07
C PHE A 92 4.32 0.96 -32.75
N THR A 93 4.40 1.41 -34.00
CA THR A 93 5.68 1.58 -34.71
C THR A 93 6.44 2.76 -34.12
N GLY A 94 7.66 2.52 -33.63
CA GLY A 94 8.54 3.53 -33.05
C GLY A 94 8.97 4.58 -34.08
N ILE A 95 8.88 5.85 -33.70
CA ILE A 95 9.39 6.98 -34.49
C ILE A 95 10.87 7.13 -34.17
N THR A 96 11.69 6.91 -35.19
CA THR A 96 13.11 7.26 -35.27
C THR A 96 13.26 8.78 -35.31
N SER A 97 13.88 9.38 -34.30
CA SER A 97 14.25 10.81 -34.32
C SER A 97 15.52 11.01 -35.15
N GLY A 98 15.33 11.22 -36.46
CA GLY A 98 16.35 11.74 -37.37
C GLY A 98 16.26 13.26 -37.47
N THR A 99 17.43 13.91 -37.41
CA THR A 99 17.65 15.34 -37.60
C THR A 99 17.25 15.84 -39.00
N ALA A 100 16.55 16.98 -39.07
CA ALA A 100 16.85 18.16 -39.90
C ALA A 100 15.62 18.85 -40.55
N ARG A 101 15.42 20.11 -40.13
CA ARG A 101 15.07 21.32 -40.92
C ARG A 101 13.63 21.56 -41.41
N THR A 102 13.04 22.58 -40.77
CA THR A 102 12.21 23.70 -41.28
C THR A 102 11.16 23.41 -42.35
N GLU A 103 9.89 23.63 -42.00
CA GLU A 103 9.01 24.59 -42.67
C GLU A 103 7.77 24.90 -41.81
N THR A 104 7.24 26.09 -42.03
CA THR A 104 6.24 26.84 -41.26
C THR A 104 4.90 26.14 -41.02
N GLY A 105 4.37 26.25 -39.79
CA GLY A 105 2.95 26.03 -39.52
C GLY A 105 2.67 25.62 -38.07
N ASP A 106 2.04 26.53 -37.32
CA ASP A 106 1.34 26.29 -36.05
C ASP A 106 2.19 25.86 -34.84
N VAL A 107 2.57 26.84 -34.01
CA VAL A 107 3.11 26.59 -32.66
C VAL A 107 1.93 26.37 -31.71
N GLY A 108 1.22 25.25 -31.88
CA GLY A 108 0.55 24.62 -30.75
C GLY A 108 1.64 23.95 -29.89
N PRO A 109 1.58 24.00 -28.54
CA PRO A 109 2.55 23.25 -27.77
C PRO A 109 2.28 21.76 -28.03
N ALA A 110 3.15 21.14 -28.82
CA ALA A 110 3.24 19.70 -28.92
C ALA A 110 3.81 19.18 -27.58
N LEU A 111 3.00 19.27 -26.52
CA LEU A 111 3.18 18.45 -25.33
C LEU A 111 2.85 17.03 -25.78
N GLY A 112 3.85 16.35 -26.34
CA GLY A 112 3.77 14.89 -26.47
C GLY A 112 3.36 14.31 -25.13
N ASN A 113 2.57 13.22 -25.16
CA ASN A 113 2.00 12.62 -23.95
C ASN A 113 3.05 12.51 -22.83
N ILE A 114 2.91 13.32 -21.78
CA ILE A 114 3.80 13.31 -20.62
C ILE A 114 3.45 12.06 -19.82
N ASN A 115 4.28 11.03 -19.98
CA ASN A 115 4.16 9.78 -19.25
C ASN A 115 5.39 9.63 -18.36
N ILE A 116 5.17 9.74 -17.05
CA ILE A 116 6.22 9.57 -16.03
C ILE A 116 5.71 8.57 -15.02
N ALA A 117 6.41 7.45 -14.88
CA ALA A 117 6.08 6.42 -13.90
C ALA A 117 7.30 5.54 -13.60
N PHE A 118 7.47 5.16 -12.34
CA PHE A 118 8.49 4.19 -11.95
C PHE A 118 7.97 3.21 -10.89
N TYR A 119 8.55 2.02 -10.88
CA TYR A 119 8.39 1.01 -9.84
C TYR A 119 9.71 0.25 -9.69
N VAL A 120 10.24 0.28 -8.47
CA VAL A 120 11.56 -0.23 -8.13
C VAL A 120 11.48 -1.03 -6.83
N GLY A 121 12.30 -2.08 -6.72
CA GLY A 121 12.46 -2.85 -5.50
C GLY A 121 13.87 -2.77 -4.94
N LEU A 122 14.03 -3.28 -3.72
CA LEU A 122 15.29 -3.33 -3.00
C LEU A 122 15.90 -4.74 -3.05
N LYS A 123 17.09 -4.89 -3.65
CA LYS A 123 17.87 -6.14 -3.56
C LYS A 123 18.86 -6.10 -2.42
N ASN A 124 19.58 -5.01 -2.27
CA ASN A 124 20.63 -4.89 -1.26
C ASN A 124 20.07 -4.41 0.09
N PRO A 125 20.49 -4.99 1.22
CA PRO A 125 20.07 -4.51 2.54
C PRO A 125 20.66 -3.12 2.82
N HIS A 126 19.95 -2.34 3.63
CA HIS A 126 20.34 -0.99 4.06
C HIS A 126 20.12 -0.84 5.57
N GLU A 127 20.91 0.02 6.23
CA GLU A 127 20.77 0.26 7.67
C GLU A 127 21.16 1.68 8.08
N GLY A 128 20.69 2.10 9.26
CA GLY A 128 21.02 3.39 9.85
C GLY A 128 20.20 4.53 9.27
N TYR A 129 20.87 5.55 8.72
CA TYR A 129 20.27 6.85 8.38
C TYR A 129 20.51 7.25 6.90
N GLU A 130 20.55 6.27 6.00
CA GLU A 130 20.87 6.50 4.58
C GLU A 130 19.64 6.51 3.66
N VAL A 131 19.83 7.00 2.43
CA VAL A 131 18.85 6.88 1.35
C VAL A 131 18.77 5.43 0.89
N LEU A 132 17.56 4.89 0.78
CA LEU A 132 17.32 3.55 0.26
C LEU A 132 17.50 3.55 -1.26
N ARG A 133 18.52 2.82 -1.73
CA ARG A 133 18.81 2.67 -3.16
C ARG A 133 18.06 1.45 -3.70
N PHE A 134 16.80 1.65 -4.11
CA PHE A 134 15.99 0.60 -4.75
C PHE A 134 16.57 0.30 -6.14
N ASP A 135 17.46 -0.69 -6.16
CA ASP A 135 18.34 -1.06 -7.27
C ASP A 135 17.74 -2.12 -8.21
N ASP A 136 16.50 -2.53 -7.97
CA ASP A 136 15.79 -3.51 -8.79
C ASP A 136 14.66 -2.88 -9.60
N VAL A 137 15.04 -2.25 -10.71
CA VAL A 137 14.13 -1.47 -11.56
C VAL A 137 13.22 -2.38 -12.39
N VAL A 138 11.91 -2.21 -12.26
CA VAL A 138 10.89 -2.86 -13.11
C VAL A 138 10.39 -1.90 -14.18
N THR A 139 10.03 -0.70 -13.76
CA THR A 139 9.47 0.34 -14.61
C THR A 139 10.19 1.65 -14.32
N ASN A 140 10.55 2.39 -15.36
CA ASN A 140 11.15 3.73 -15.25
C ASN A 140 10.85 4.57 -16.51
N VAL A 141 9.57 4.76 -16.81
CA VAL A 141 9.14 5.57 -17.95
C VAL A 141 9.56 7.02 -17.71
N GLY A 142 10.31 7.58 -18.66
CA GLY A 142 10.94 8.90 -18.55
C GLY A 142 12.36 8.88 -17.98
N ASN A 143 12.79 7.75 -17.38
CA ASN A 143 14.11 7.60 -16.75
C ASN A 143 14.42 8.67 -15.69
N HIS A 144 13.43 9.03 -14.87
CA HIS A 144 13.56 10.06 -13.83
C HIS A 144 13.92 9.50 -12.46
N TYR A 145 13.82 8.17 -12.27
CA TYR A 145 14.39 7.49 -11.11
C TYR A 145 15.83 7.03 -11.41
N ASP A 146 16.76 7.33 -10.51
CA ASP A 146 18.14 6.89 -10.58
C ASP A 146 18.43 5.84 -9.48
N PRO A 147 18.63 4.56 -9.84
CA PRO A 147 18.90 3.49 -8.86
C PRO A 147 20.27 3.62 -8.18
N THR A 148 21.20 4.42 -8.73
CA THR A 148 22.52 4.63 -8.11
C THR A 148 22.46 5.60 -6.93
N THR A 149 21.49 6.52 -6.94
CA THR A 149 21.27 7.51 -5.87
C THR A 149 20.05 7.20 -5.02
N GLY A 150 19.10 6.40 -5.52
CA GLY A 150 17.86 6.08 -4.84
C GLY A 150 16.75 7.13 -5.03
N LYS A 151 16.96 8.10 -5.91
CA LYS A 151 16.14 9.30 -6.03
C LYS A 151 15.35 9.35 -7.33
N PHE A 152 14.13 9.87 -7.24
CA PHE A 152 13.38 10.41 -8.37
C PHE A 152 13.66 11.91 -8.48
N THR A 153 14.04 12.40 -9.66
CA THR A 153 14.22 13.83 -9.92
C THR A 153 13.15 14.32 -10.88
N CYS A 154 12.32 15.25 -10.40
CA CYS A 154 11.27 15.88 -11.19
C CYS A 154 11.86 16.61 -12.40
N GLN A 155 11.38 16.31 -13.61
CA GLN A 155 11.75 17.03 -14.84
C GLN A 155 10.59 17.87 -15.40
N VAL A 156 9.37 17.66 -14.89
CA VAL A 156 8.14 18.32 -15.34
C VAL A 156 7.38 18.73 -14.08
N SER A 157 7.16 20.03 -13.88
CA SER A 157 6.37 20.49 -12.74
C SER A 157 4.94 19.95 -12.81
N GLY A 158 4.38 19.59 -11.66
CA GLY A 158 3.05 18.99 -11.61
C GLY A 158 2.74 18.27 -10.30
N ILE A 159 1.58 17.61 -10.28
CA ILE A 159 1.11 16.78 -9.18
C ILE A 159 1.52 15.33 -9.40
N TYR A 160 2.17 14.73 -8.41
CA TYR A 160 2.68 13.37 -8.43
C TYR A 160 2.12 12.55 -7.28
N TYR A 161 1.94 11.25 -7.51
CA TYR A 161 1.68 10.26 -6.48
C TYR A 161 2.94 9.45 -6.21
N PHE A 162 3.19 9.16 -4.93
CA PHE A 162 4.26 8.26 -4.49
C PHE A 162 3.75 7.32 -3.41
N THR A 163 4.25 6.08 -3.43
CA THR A 163 4.01 5.10 -2.36
C THR A 163 5.25 4.27 -2.14
N TYR A 164 5.50 3.90 -0.89
CA TYR A 164 6.57 2.98 -0.54
C TYR A 164 6.09 1.95 0.47
N HIS A 165 6.77 0.81 0.44
CA HIS A 165 6.63 -0.28 1.38
C HIS A 165 8.04 -0.77 1.70
N VAL A 166 8.51 -0.61 2.93
CA VAL A 166 9.84 -1.07 3.34
C VAL A 166 9.68 -2.14 4.40
N LEU A 167 10.20 -3.34 4.11
CA LEU A 167 10.21 -4.46 5.02
C LEU A 167 11.35 -4.29 6.03
N MET A 168 11.02 -4.22 7.31
CA MET A 168 12.00 -4.24 8.40
C MET A 168 12.66 -5.60 8.49
N ARG A 169 13.99 -5.63 8.63
CA ARG A 169 14.72 -6.86 8.95
C ARG A 169 14.60 -7.14 10.45
N GLY A 170 13.95 -8.26 10.78
CA GLY A 170 13.84 -8.76 12.15
C GLY A 170 15.16 -9.25 12.76
N GLY A 171 15.19 -9.42 14.09
CA GLY A 171 16.25 -10.10 14.85
C GLY A 171 17.34 -9.22 15.50
N ASP A 172 17.32 -7.90 15.32
CA ASP A 172 18.38 -7.00 15.81
C ASP A 172 17.91 -5.94 16.84
N GLY A 173 16.66 -6.03 17.32
CA GLY A 173 16.15 -5.23 18.45
C GLY A 173 15.95 -3.73 18.23
N THR A 174 15.85 -3.28 16.97
CA THR A 174 15.62 -1.88 16.63
C THR A 174 14.36 -1.72 15.79
N SER A 175 13.48 -0.79 16.18
CA SER A 175 12.46 -0.26 15.27
C SER A 175 13.11 0.32 14.01
N MET A 176 12.37 0.35 12.92
CA MET A 176 12.81 0.94 11.66
C MET A 176 11.85 2.05 11.25
N TRP A 177 12.40 3.17 10.82
CA TRP A 177 11.65 4.28 10.24
C TRP A 177 12.02 4.44 8.77
N ALA A 178 11.02 4.65 7.94
CA ALA A 178 11.20 4.99 6.54
C ALA A 178 10.47 6.31 6.27
N ASP A 179 11.21 7.29 5.77
CA ASP A 179 10.70 8.64 5.51
C ASP A 179 10.77 8.92 4.01
N LEU A 180 9.67 9.34 3.42
CA LEU A 180 9.67 9.93 2.10
C LEU A 180 10.00 11.41 2.22
N CYS A 181 11.09 11.80 1.56
CA CYS A 181 11.66 13.14 1.60
C CYS A 181 11.47 13.85 0.26
N LYS A 182 11.21 15.17 0.33
CA LYS A 182 11.31 16.13 -0.77
C LYS A 182 12.44 17.10 -0.45
N ASN A 183 13.53 17.09 -1.23
CA ASN A 183 14.69 17.96 -1.04
C ASN A 183 15.21 17.99 0.42
N GLY A 184 15.30 16.84 1.08
CA GLY A 184 15.72 16.75 2.49
C GLY A 184 14.63 16.99 3.53
N GLN A 185 13.43 17.44 3.17
CA GLN A 185 12.31 17.59 4.09
C GLN A 185 11.41 16.36 4.08
N VAL A 186 11.12 15.81 5.25
CA VAL A 186 10.17 14.70 5.41
C VAL A 186 8.76 15.16 5.03
N ARG A 187 8.11 14.41 4.13
CA ARG A 187 6.73 14.64 3.68
C ARG A 187 5.77 13.57 4.15
N ALA A 188 6.27 12.35 4.36
CA ALA A 188 5.56 11.27 5.03
C ALA A 188 6.56 10.36 5.74
N SER A 189 6.15 9.81 6.87
CA SER A 189 6.95 8.91 7.70
C SER A 189 6.13 7.66 8.03
N ALA A 190 6.80 6.53 8.20
CA ALA A 190 6.22 5.31 8.72
C ALA A 190 7.23 4.59 9.62
N ILE A 191 6.69 3.91 10.64
CA ILE A 191 7.46 3.09 11.58
C ILE A 191 7.05 1.63 11.43
N ALA A 192 8.03 0.74 11.47
CA ALA A 192 7.86 -0.69 11.67
C ALA A 192 8.45 -1.06 13.03
N GLN A 193 7.67 -1.76 13.85
CA GLN A 193 8.08 -2.13 15.20
C GLN A 193 7.34 -3.38 15.66
N ASP A 194 8.10 -4.42 15.96
CA ASP A 194 7.59 -5.67 16.51
C ASP A 194 8.41 -6.05 17.76
N ALA A 195 7.72 -6.42 18.84
CA ALA A 195 8.35 -6.71 20.13
C ALA A 195 9.17 -8.02 20.10
N ASP A 196 8.72 -8.99 19.31
CA ASP A 196 9.40 -10.27 19.10
C ASP A 196 10.43 -10.18 17.97
N GLN A 197 10.61 -8.98 17.41
CA GLN A 197 11.53 -8.66 16.33
C GLN A 197 11.22 -9.44 15.05
N ASN A 198 9.95 -9.69 14.78
CA ASN A 198 9.50 -10.24 13.50
C ASN A 198 9.56 -9.20 12.39
N TYR A 199 9.39 -9.68 11.17
CA TYR A 199 9.25 -8.84 9.97
C TYR A 199 7.97 -7.99 10.05
N ASP A 200 8.11 -6.69 9.81
CA ASP A 200 7.01 -5.73 9.78
C ASP A 200 7.27 -4.65 8.70
N TYR A 201 6.26 -3.88 8.32
CA TYR A 201 6.33 -2.92 7.21
C TYR A 201 6.19 -1.46 7.65
N ALA A 202 7.16 -0.65 7.24
CA ALA A 202 7.01 0.81 7.23
C ALA A 202 6.50 1.22 5.83
N SER A 203 5.23 1.61 5.73
CA SER A 203 4.60 1.97 4.46
C SER A 203 3.83 3.28 4.58
N ASN A 204 3.93 4.13 3.57
CA ASN A 204 3.11 5.33 3.46
C ASN A 204 2.98 5.76 2.00
N SER A 205 2.06 6.69 1.72
CA SER A 205 1.82 7.25 0.39
C SER A 205 1.51 8.73 0.46
N VAL A 206 1.85 9.48 -0.59
CA VAL A 206 1.64 10.93 -0.66
C VAL A 206 1.23 11.37 -2.06
N VAL A 207 0.50 12.47 -2.12
CA VAL A 207 0.31 13.29 -3.33
C VAL A 207 1.02 14.61 -3.10
N LEU A 208 1.94 14.98 -3.98
CA LEU A 208 2.76 16.18 -3.83
C LEU A 208 2.79 16.97 -5.14
N HIS A 209 2.74 18.29 -5.04
CA HIS A 209 3.21 19.15 -6.11
C HIS A 209 4.75 19.20 -6.09
N LEU A 210 5.35 19.01 -7.26
CA LEU A 210 6.79 19.09 -7.48
C LEU A 210 7.09 20.15 -8.54
N ASP A 211 8.14 20.92 -8.29
CA ASP A 211 8.78 21.76 -9.29
C ASP A 211 9.88 20.96 -10.01
N SER A 212 10.16 21.32 -11.26
CA SER A 212 11.32 20.78 -11.98
C SER A 212 12.60 20.95 -11.16
N GLY A 213 13.34 19.86 -10.96
CA GLY A 213 14.54 19.79 -10.14
C GLY A 213 14.32 19.23 -8.73
N ASP A 214 13.07 19.13 -8.25
CA ASP A 214 12.79 18.53 -6.96
C ASP A 214 13.18 17.05 -6.92
N GLU A 215 13.82 16.64 -5.83
CA GLU A 215 14.20 15.26 -5.55
C GLU A 215 13.24 14.61 -4.56
N ILE A 216 12.73 13.42 -4.91
CA ILE A 216 11.93 12.56 -4.04
C ILE A 216 12.66 11.25 -3.79
N TYR A 217 12.77 10.84 -2.53
CA TYR A 217 13.43 9.59 -2.15
C TYR A 217 12.93 9.09 -0.81
N VAL A 218 13.17 7.80 -0.52
CA VAL A 218 12.92 7.21 0.80
C VAL A 218 14.25 7.11 1.54
N LYS A 219 14.27 7.57 2.78
CA LYS A 219 15.43 7.55 3.68
C LYS A 219 15.09 6.71 4.91
N LEU A 220 16.03 5.92 5.40
CA LEU A 220 15.93 5.35 6.74
C LEU A 220 16.17 6.44 7.79
N ASP A 221 15.43 6.37 8.89
CA ASP A 221 15.70 7.17 10.09
C ASP A 221 15.96 6.26 11.30
N GLY A 222 16.86 5.30 11.09
CA GLY A 222 17.16 4.22 12.02
C GLY A 222 16.58 2.87 11.59
N GLY A 223 17.15 1.80 12.14
CA GLY A 223 16.77 0.43 11.84
C GLY A 223 17.43 -0.15 10.59
N LYS A 224 16.87 -1.26 10.10
CA LYS A 224 17.43 -2.05 8.99
C LYS A 224 16.34 -2.47 8.02
N ALA A 225 16.53 -2.14 6.74
CA ALA A 225 15.67 -2.61 5.67
C ALA A 225 16.12 -4.00 5.19
N HIS A 226 15.16 -4.92 5.07
CA HIS A 226 15.40 -6.22 4.47
C HIS A 226 15.64 -6.06 2.97
N GLY A 227 16.82 -6.49 2.53
CA GLY A 227 17.14 -6.83 1.16
C GLY A 227 17.67 -8.27 1.12
N GLY A 228 17.66 -8.91 -0.05
CA GLY A 228 18.36 -10.19 -0.22
C GLY A 228 17.85 -11.14 -1.29
N ASN A 229 16.83 -10.79 -2.06
CA ASN A 229 16.37 -11.61 -3.19
C ASN A 229 15.58 -10.77 -4.21
N ASN A 230 15.15 -11.41 -5.30
CA ASN A 230 14.44 -10.77 -6.41
C ASN A 230 12.92 -10.65 -6.16
N ASN A 231 12.42 -10.89 -4.94
CA ASN A 231 10.98 -10.96 -4.65
C ASN A 231 10.34 -9.58 -4.40
N LYS A 232 11.15 -8.52 -4.35
CA LYS A 232 10.69 -7.13 -4.17
C LYS A 232 9.80 -6.93 -2.94
N TYR A 233 10.24 -7.42 -1.78
CA TYR A 233 9.53 -7.17 -0.53
C TYR A 233 9.50 -5.67 -0.19
N SER A 234 10.62 -4.98 -0.37
CA SER A 234 10.70 -3.53 -0.19
C SER A 234 10.63 -2.85 -1.56
N THR A 235 9.73 -1.87 -1.70
CA THR A 235 9.41 -1.22 -2.97
C THR A 235 9.17 0.28 -2.82
N PHE A 236 9.42 1.00 -3.91
CA PHE A 236 9.07 2.39 -4.08
C PHE A 236 8.50 2.60 -5.48
N SER A 237 7.41 3.35 -5.59
CA SER A 237 6.82 3.72 -6.87
C SER A 237 6.26 5.12 -6.84
N GLY A 238 6.11 5.68 -8.03
CA GLY A 238 5.43 6.94 -8.23
C GLY A 238 5.16 7.22 -9.70
N PHE A 239 4.25 8.15 -9.94
CA PHE A 239 3.86 8.57 -11.28
C PHE A 239 3.26 9.98 -11.25
N ILE A 240 3.31 10.65 -12.39
CA ILE A 240 2.64 11.94 -12.58
C ILE A 240 1.13 11.73 -12.68
N LEU A 241 0.37 12.57 -11.98
CA LEU A 241 -1.09 12.66 -12.10
C LEU A 241 -1.46 13.75 -13.12
N TYR A 242 -0.94 14.96 -12.91
CA TYR A 242 -1.23 16.12 -13.75
C TYR A 242 0.05 16.95 -13.92
N PRO A 243 0.51 17.21 -15.16
CA PRO A 243 1.49 18.27 -15.40
C PRO A 243 0.83 19.65 -15.19
N ASP A 244 1.64 20.63 -14.79
CA ASP A 244 1.21 22.04 -14.72
C ASP A 244 0.94 22.67 -16.09
#